data_AF-A0A1G8HFC7-F1
#
_entry.id   AF-A0A1G8HFC7-F1
#
_cell.length_a   1.000
_cell.length_b   1.000
_cell.length_c   1.000
_cell.angle_alpha   90.00
_cell.angle_beta   90.00
_cell.angle_gamma   90.00
#
_symmetry.space_group_name_H-M   'P 1'
#
loop_
_entity.id
_entity.type
_entity.pdbx_description
1 polymer ?
#
loop_
_entity_poly.entity_id
_entity_poly.type
_entity_poly.pdbx_seq_one_letter_code
_entity_poly.pdbx_strand_id
1 'polypeptide(L)'
;MSYDRRLADIAREFPAWTIWRSDAGRWWATRHHPLTVVERDAGCAMTIDADDPDGLRRQLTDQLQRAATADDPHDRDPLYHRELLYGREPLYDRDDLNGPDGPTPSA
;
A
#
# COMPACT_ATOMS: atom_id res chain seq x y z
N MET A 1 6.26 6.35 33.11
CA MET A 1 6.27 7.01 31.78
C MET A 1 6.73 6.03 30.71
N SER A 2 5.84 5.18 30.18
CA SER A 2 6.21 4.15 29.17
C SER A 2 5.22 4.09 28.01
N TYR A 3 3.94 4.41 28.25
CA TYR A 3 2.90 4.40 27.22
C TYR A 3 3.02 5.55 26.21
N ASP A 4 3.34 6.76 26.66
CA ASP A 4 3.53 7.93 25.77
C ASP A 4 4.66 7.70 24.75
N ARG A 5 5.78 7.10 25.20
CA ARG A 5 6.87 6.70 24.31
C ARG A 5 6.43 5.69 23.26
N ARG A 6 5.59 4.72 23.64
CA ARG A 6 5.04 3.72 22.71
C ARG A 6 4.05 4.34 21.72
N LEU A 7 3.22 5.29 22.15
CA LEU A 7 2.34 6.06 21.25
C LEU A 7 3.17 6.82 20.22
N ALA A 8 4.21 7.52 20.66
CA ALA A 8 5.09 8.28 19.78
C ALA A 8 5.85 7.39 18.79
N ASP A 9 6.29 6.21 19.22
CA ASP A 9 6.97 5.22 18.37
C ASP A 9 6.05 4.73 17.24
N ILE A 10 4.83 4.30 17.59
CA ILE A 10 3.82 3.87 16.61
C ILE A 10 3.41 5.03 15.70
N ALA A 11 3.19 6.24 16.22
CA ALA A 11 2.82 7.40 15.40
C ALA A 11 3.92 7.77 14.38
N ARG A 12 5.19 7.50 14.70
CA ARG A 12 6.31 7.70 13.76
C ARG A 12 6.38 6.61 12.69
N GLU A 13 6.04 5.38 13.03
CA GLU A 13 5.94 4.27 12.06
C GLU A 13 4.75 4.46 11.11
N PHE A 14 3.64 5.03 11.60
CA PHE A 14 2.38 5.17 10.87
C PHE A 14 1.91 6.63 10.80
N PRO A 15 2.59 7.50 10.04
CA PRO A 15 2.28 8.94 10.01
C PRO A 15 0.91 9.29 9.42
N ALA A 16 0.29 8.36 8.69
CA ALA A 16 -1.07 8.51 8.15
C ALA A 16 -2.19 8.31 9.23
N TRP A 17 -1.80 7.98 10.47
CA TRP A 17 -2.72 7.64 11.55
C TRP A 17 -2.47 8.48 12.80
N THR A 18 -3.55 8.99 13.39
CA THR A 18 -3.54 9.53 14.75
C THR A 18 -3.67 8.38 15.73
N ILE A 19 -2.65 8.18 16.56
CA ILE A 19 -2.64 7.15 17.60
C ILE A 19 -2.94 7.78 18.95
N TRP A 20 -3.89 7.19 19.70
CA TRP A 20 -4.26 7.66 21.02
C TRP A 20 -4.67 6.50 21.92
N ARG A 21 -4.70 6.73 23.23
CA ARG A 21 -5.12 5.75 24.22
C ARG A 21 -6.31 6.30 25.00
N SER A 22 -7.35 5.48 25.11
CA SER A 22 -8.51 5.78 25.97
C SER A 22 -8.15 5.66 27.45
N ASP A 23 -8.94 6.31 28.30
CA ASP A 23 -8.80 6.21 29.76
C ASP A 23 -8.98 4.78 30.28
N ALA A 24 -9.82 3.98 29.62
CA ALA A 24 -9.99 2.54 29.86
C ALA A 24 -8.76 1.69 29.51
N GLY A 25 -7.69 2.31 28.99
CA GLY A 25 -6.43 1.67 28.71
C GLY A 25 -6.32 1.04 27.32
N ARG A 26 -7.39 1.10 26.52
CA ARG A 26 -7.44 0.61 25.14
C ARG A 26 -6.78 1.58 24.15
N TRP A 27 -6.07 1.03 23.19
CA TRP A 27 -5.34 1.74 22.14
C TRP A 27 -6.23 1.93 20.93
N TRP A 28 -6.12 3.10 20.31
CA TRP A 28 -6.92 3.49 19.17
C TRP A 28 -6.01 4.11 18.11
N ALA A 29 -6.34 3.87 16.85
CA ALA A 29 -5.78 4.57 15.73
C ALA A 29 -6.91 5.06 14.83
N THR A 30 -6.81 6.32 14.39
CA THR A 30 -7.77 6.92 13.46
C THR A 30 -7.02 7.50 12.27
N ARG A 31 -7.46 7.17 11.07
CA ARG A 31 -6.80 7.59 9.84
C ARG A 31 -7.10 9.06 9.54
N HIS A 32 -6.11 9.78 9.01
CA HIS A 32 -6.30 11.19 8.60
C HIS A 32 -6.99 11.33 7.25
N HIS A 33 -6.83 10.35 6.36
CA HIS A 33 -7.26 10.43 4.97
C HIS A 33 -8.55 9.61 4.79
N PRO A 34 -9.53 10.10 4.01
CA PRO A 34 -10.71 9.30 3.69
C PRO A 34 -10.31 8.05 2.90
N LEU A 35 -11.03 6.95 3.10
CA LEU A 35 -10.88 5.74 2.30
C LEU A 35 -11.33 6.00 0.86
N THR A 36 -10.50 5.61 -0.10
CA THR A 36 -10.94 5.50 -1.48
C THR A 36 -11.95 4.35 -1.59
N VAL A 37 -12.74 4.33 -2.66
CA VAL A 37 -13.69 3.23 -2.92
C VAL A 37 -12.96 1.88 -2.95
N VAL A 38 -11.73 1.89 -3.45
CA VAL A 38 -10.83 0.76 -3.58
C VAL A 38 -10.40 0.19 -2.23
N GLU A 39 -9.90 1.04 -1.34
CA GLU A 39 -9.50 0.63 0.00
C GLU A 39 -10.71 0.17 0.83
N ARG A 40 -11.87 0.79 0.63
CA ARG A 40 -13.10 0.38 1.30
C ARG A 40 -13.55 -1.02 0.87
N ASP A 41 -13.44 -1.34 -0.42
CA ASP A 41 -13.75 -2.66 -0.96
C ASP A 41 -12.78 -3.74 -0.45
N ALA A 42 -11.49 -3.38 -0.31
CA ALA A 42 -10.47 -4.22 0.32
C ALA A 42 -10.66 -4.41 1.85
N GLY A 43 -11.72 -3.84 2.43
CA GLY A 43 -12.03 -3.98 3.85
C GLY A 43 -11.11 -3.17 4.76
N CYS A 44 -10.52 -2.08 4.26
CA CYS A 44 -9.80 -1.14 5.11
C CYS A 44 -10.78 -0.38 6.02
N ALA A 45 -10.32 -0.07 7.24
CA ALA A 45 -11.09 0.62 8.26
C ALA A 45 -10.57 2.05 8.49
N MET A 46 -11.46 2.98 8.84
CA MET A 46 -11.07 4.35 9.22
C MET A 46 -10.54 4.44 10.66
N THR A 47 -11.01 3.53 11.51
CA THR A 47 -10.70 3.51 12.94
C THR A 47 -10.51 2.07 13.37
N ILE A 48 -9.45 1.82 14.14
CA ILE A 48 -9.13 0.50 14.68
C ILE A 48 -8.76 0.64 16.15
N ASP A 49 -9.10 -0.37 16.94
CA ASP A 49 -8.79 -0.45 18.37
C ASP A 49 -8.05 -1.74 18.72
N ALA A 50 -7.23 -1.69 19.76
CA ALA A 50 -6.53 -2.85 20.31
C ALA A 50 -6.30 -2.72 21.80
N ASP A 51 -6.23 -3.84 22.52
CA ASP A 51 -5.98 -3.82 23.96
C ASP A 51 -4.52 -3.49 24.31
N ASP A 52 -3.59 -3.71 23.39
CA ASP A 52 -2.15 -3.55 23.58
C ASP A 52 -1.47 -2.92 22.33
N PRO A 53 -0.29 -2.28 22.51
CA PRO A 53 0.39 -1.58 21.42
C PRO A 53 0.84 -2.51 20.29
N ASP A 54 1.20 -3.75 20.59
CA ASP A 54 1.63 -4.72 19.57
C ASP A 54 0.44 -5.23 18.75
N GLY A 55 -0.73 -5.38 19.37
CA GLY A 55 -2.02 -5.60 18.72
C GLY A 55 -2.38 -4.44 17.78
N LEU A 56 -2.19 -3.19 18.23
CA LEU A 56 -2.46 -2.03 17.39
C LEU A 56 -1.54 -1.99 16.16
N ARG A 57 -0.24 -2.25 16.34
CA ARG A 57 0.73 -2.31 15.23
C ARG A 57 0.35 -3.36 14.20
N ARG A 58 0.01 -4.58 14.64
CA ARG A 58 -0.41 -5.65 13.74
C ARG A 58 -1.61 -5.22 12.88
N GLN A 59 -2.63 -4.62 13.51
CA GLN A 59 -3.77 -4.13 12.74
C GLN A 59 -3.39 -3.01 11.76
N LEU A 60 -2.51 -2.08 12.16
CA LEU A 60 -2.02 -1.03 11.25
C LEU A 60 -1.25 -1.60 10.04
N THR A 61 -0.42 -2.61 10.27
CA THR A 61 0.28 -3.34 9.20
C THR A 61 -0.71 -4.04 8.27
N ASP A 62 -1.73 -4.71 8.81
CA ASP A 62 -2.77 -5.37 8.01
C ASP A 62 -3.58 -4.36 7.19
N GLN A 63 -3.79 -3.14 7.69
CA GLN A 63 -4.45 -2.06 6.96
C GLN A 63 -3.57 -1.56 5.81
N LEU A 64 -2.27 -1.39 6.03
CA LEU A 64 -1.33 -1.01 4.98
C LEU A 64 -1.20 -2.08 3.90
N GLN A 65 -1.16 -3.36 4.28
CA GLN A 65 -1.08 -4.45 3.32
C GLN A 65 -2.35 -4.51 2.46
N ARG A 66 -3.54 -4.38 3.07
CA ARG A 66 -4.80 -4.29 2.32
C ARG A 66 -4.83 -3.08 1.39
N ALA A 67 -4.39 -1.92 1.86
CA ALA A 67 -4.32 -0.72 1.03
C ALA A 67 -3.34 -0.88 -0.14
N ALA A 68 -2.19 -1.52 0.08
CA ALA A 68 -1.20 -1.80 -0.97
C ALA A 68 -1.71 -2.78 -2.02
N THR A 69 -2.37 -3.87 -1.62
CA THR A 69 -3.03 -4.80 -2.56
C THR A 69 -4.17 -4.11 -3.32
N ALA A 70 -4.88 -3.18 -2.68
CA ALA A 70 -5.95 -2.45 -3.32
C ALA A 70 -5.44 -1.41 -4.35
N ASP A 71 -4.29 -0.78 -4.06
CA ASP A 71 -3.64 0.18 -4.97
C ASP A 71 -2.94 -0.50 -6.15
N ASP A 72 -2.59 -1.79 -6.04
CA ASP A 72 -1.99 -2.56 -7.13
C ASP A 72 -2.99 -2.72 -8.30
N PRO A 73 -2.70 -2.11 -9.47
CA PRO A 73 -3.60 -2.17 -10.61
C PRO A 73 -3.59 -3.54 -11.32
N HIS A 74 -2.67 -4.45 -10.96
CA HIS A 74 -2.51 -5.77 -11.58
C HIS A 74 -3.45 -6.82 -10.97
N ASP A 75 -3.83 -6.68 -9.69
CA ASP A 75 -4.77 -7.59 -9.00
C ASP A 75 -6.22 -7.42 -9.50
N ARG A 76 -6.55 -6.25 -10.08
CA ARG A 76 -7.92 -5.89 -10.51
C ARG A 76 -8.36 -6.45 -11.85
N ASP A 77 -7.47 -7.08 -12.62
CA ASP A 77 -7.83 -7.64 -13.91
C ASP A 77 -7.62 -9.17 -13.96
N PRO A 78 -8.69 -9.99 -13.95
CA PRO A 78 -8.59 -11.44 -14.08
C PRO A 78 -8.05 -11.91 -15.45
N LEU A 79 -7.78 -11.00 -16.40
CA LEU A 79 -7.14 -11.32 -17.68
C LEU A 79 -5.61 -11.30 -17.62
N TYR A 80 -4.99 -10.66 -16.62
CA TYR A 80 -3.51 -10.67 -16.48
C TYR A 80 -2.93 -12.06 -16.20
N HIS A 81 -3.70 -12.98 -15.62
CA HIS A 81 -3.21 -14.34 -15.34
C HIS A 81 -3.30 -15.30 -16.55
N ARG A 82 -4.01 -14.93 -17.63
CA ARG A 82 -4.18 -15.78 -18.82
C ARG A 82 -3.10 -15.58 -19.88
N GLU A 83 -2.25 -14.55 -19.77
CA GLU A 83 -1.18 -14.28 -20.73
C GLU A 83 0.19 -14.83 -20.32
N LEU A 84 0.35 -15.38 -19.10
CA LEU A 84 1.58 -16.07 -18.69
C LEU A 84 1.64 -17.56 -19.12
N LEU A 85 0.55 -18.10 -19.67
CA LEU A 85 0.49 -19.45 -20.24
C LEU A 85 0.61 -19.49 -21.77
N TYR A 86 0.56 -18.34 -22.45
CA TYR A 86 0.82 -18.25 -23.88
C TYR A 86 1.90 -17.20 -24.12
N GLY A 87 3.15 -17.67 -24.15
CA GLY A 87 4.35 -16.83 -24.24
C GLY A 87 4.26 -15.72 -25.29
N ARG A 88 4.10 -14.49 -24.82
CA ARG A 88 4.45 -13.29 -25.57
C ARG A 88 4.97 -12.25 -24.58
N GLU A 89 6.20 -11.82 -24.80
CA GLU A 89 6.92 -10.91 -23.92
C GLU A 89 6.14 -9.59 -23.70
N PRO A 90 6.16 -9.03 -22.48
CA PRO A 90 5.59 -7.71 -22.24
C PRO A 90 6.46 -6.68 -22.95
N LEU A 91 5.92 -6.09 -24.02
CA LEU A 91 6.43 -4.86 -24.61
C LEU A 91 6.23 -3.73 -23.60
N TYR A 92 7.16 -3.60 -22.65
CA TYR A 92 7.50 -2.28 -22.16
C TYR A 92 8.11 -1.53 -23.35
N ASP A 93 7.29 -0.68 -23.96
CA ASP A 93 7.71 0.33 -24.91
C ASP A 93 8.71 1.24 -24.16
N ARG A 94 10.00 0.96 -24.35
CA ARG A 94 11.03 1.97 -24.16
C ARG A 94 10.80 2.94 -25.31
N ASP A 95 10.37 4.15 -24.98
CA ASP A 95 10.45 5.34 -25.82
C ASP A 95 11.82 5.38 -26.55
N ASP A 96 11.85 4.76 -27.73
CA ASP A 96 12.90 4.80 -28.74
C ASP A 96 12.21 5.16 -30.06
N LEU A 97 11.56 6.33 -30.06
CA LEU A 97 11.17 7.04 -31.27
C LEU A 97 11.97 8.33 -31.36
N ASN A 98 13.27 8.20 -31.60
CA ASN A 98 13.98 9.17 -32.43
C ASN A 98 15.14 8.52 -33.19
N GLY A 99 14.80 7.68 -34.18
CA GLY A 99 15.61 7.56 -35.40
C GLY A 99 15.08 8.55 -36.45
N PRO A 100 15.92 9.06 -37.37
CA PRO A 100 16.29 8.18 -38.49
C PRO A 100 17.72 8.37 -39.03
N ASP A 101 18.10 7.43 -39.92
CA ASP A 101 19.23 7.43 -40.86
C ASP A 101 20.49 6.60 -40.54
N GLY A 102 20.38 5.29 -40.79
CA GLY A 102 21.13 4.57 -41.84
C GLY A 102 22.61 4.19 -41.62
N PRO A 103 23.01 2.91 -41.78
CA PRO A 103 24.42 2.53 -41.85
C PRO A 103 24.97 2.74 -43.27
N THR A 104 26.08 3.46 -43.41
CA THR A 104 26.89 3.48 -44.65
C THR A 104 27.94 2.36 -44.59
N PRO A 105 28.05 1.50 -45.62
CA PRO A 105 29.12 0.50 -45.71
C PRO A 105 30.45 1.15 -46.17
N SER A 106 31.54 0.79 -45.49
CA SER A 106 32.91 1.14 -45.90
C SER A 106 33.31 0.40 -47.19
N ALA A 107 33.97 1.12 -48.09
CA ALA A 107 34.74 0.59 -49.23
C ALA A 107 36.24 0.79 -48.97
#